data_AF-A0A939T0Z7-F1
#
_entry.id   AF-A0A939T0Z7-F1
#
_cell.length_a   1.000
_cell.length_b   1.000
_cell.length_c   1.000
_cell.angle_alpha   90.00
_cell.angle_beta   90.00
_cell.angle_gamma   90.00
#
_symmetry.space_group_name_H-M   'P 1'
#
loop_
_entity.id
_entity.type
_entity.pdbx_description
1 polymer ?
#
loop_
_entity_poly.entity_id
_entity_poly.type
_entity_poly.pdbx_seq_one_letter_code
_entity_poly.pdbx_strand_id
1 'polypeptide(L)'
;MIVDPAERPELLAWLAIELEPHGLRPKIVGPCSGPVLRVITRRSDRVRFIACVPAPQERTWAWVWPFGWALVTDPRAIAMIVEAMDA
;
A
#
# COMPACT_ATOMS: atom_id res chain seq x y z
N MET A 1 0.79 16.42 -7.77
CA MET A 1 -0.33 15.66 -8.33
C MET A 1 -1.21 15.24 -7.17
N ILE A 2 -2.38 15.87 -7.01
CA ILE A 2 -3.37 15.43 -6.02
C ILE A 2 -4.04 14.21 -6.63
N VAL A 3 -3.92 13.05 -5.98
CA VAL A 3 -4.64 11.84 -6.40
C VAL A 3 -6.12 12.09 -6.19
N ASP A 4 -6.92 11.99 -7.26
CA ASP A 4 -8.37 12.07 -7.14
C ASP A 4 -8.84 10.95 -6.20
N PRO A 5 -9.67 11.22 -5.17
CA PRO A 5 -10.28 10.19 -4.36
C PRO A 5 -10.90 9.03 -5.15
N ALA A 6 -11.40 9.29 -6.36
CA ALA A 6 -11.95 8.29 -7.28
C ALA A 6 -10.89 7.35 -7.87
N GLU A 7 -9.63 7.77 -8.00
CA GLU A 7 -8.51 6.97 -8.53
C GLU A 7 -7.87 6.08 -7.45
N ARG A 8 -8.21 6.26 -6.16
CA ARG A 8 -7.62 5.49 -5.05
C ARG A 8 -7.83 3.97 -5.18
N PRO A 9 -9.02 3.45 -5.55
CA PRO A 9 -9.21 2.02 -5.72
C PRO A 9 -8.35 1.45 -6.87
N GLU A 10 -8.18 2.21 -7.95
CA GLU A 10 -7.38 1.81 -9.10
C GLU A 10 -5.89 1.73 -8.73
N LEU A 11 -5.38 2.69 -7.96
CA LEU A 11 -4.01 2.66 -7.45
C LEU A 11 -3.76 1.49 -6.49
N LEU A 12 -4.70 1.18 -5.61
CA LEU A 12 -4.59 0.02 -4.73
C LEU A 12 -4.67 -1.30 -5.52
N ALA A 13 -5.47 -1.34 -6.58
CA ALA A 13 -5.57 -2.51 -7.46
C ALA A 13 -4.28 -2.71 -8.26
N TRP A 14 -3.71 -1.65 -8.82
CA TRP A 14 -2.39 -1.69 -9.45
C TRP A 14 -1.32 -2.18 -8.47
N LEU A 15 -1.25 -1.60 -7.27
CA LEU A 15 -0.27 -2.04 -6.27
C LEU A 15 -0.46 -3.50 -5.87
N ALA A 16 -1.70 -3.98 -5.77
CA ALA A 16 -1.98 -5.38 -5.49
C ALA A 16 -1.35 -6.30 -6.55
N ILE A 17 -1.54 -5.97 -7.82
CA ILE A 17 -0.98 -6.72 -8.96
C ILE A 17 0.55 -6.75 -8.87
N GLU A 18 1.19 -5.62 -8.58
CA GLU A 18 2.66 -5.54 -8.49
C GLU A 18 3.24 -6.34 -7.31
N LEU A 19 2.49 -6.54 -6.21
CA LEU A 19 2.98 -7.25 -5.03
C LEU A 19 2.82 -8.79 -5.14
N GLU A 20 1.89 -9.28 -5.96
CA GLU A 20 1.63 -10.73 -6.12
C GLU A 20 2.87 -11.54 -6.61
N PRO A 21 3.65 -11.08 -7.60
CA PRO A 21 4.88 -11.75 -8.03
C PRO A 21 5.92 -11.95 -6.91
N HIS A 22 5.87 -11.11 -5.87
CA HIS A 22 6.76 -11.21 -4.70
C HIS A 22 6.25 -12.20 -3.65
N GLY A 23 5.21 -12.99 -3.95
CA GLY A 23 4.66 -13.99 -3.04
C GLY A 23 3.78 -13.40 -1.92
N LEU A 24 3.48 -12.10 -2.00
CA LEU A 24 2.55 -11.42 -1.12
C LEU A 24 1.11 -11.69 -1.55
N ARG A 25 0.19 -11.61 -0.59
CA ARG A 25 -1.26 -11.79 -0.81
C ARG A 25 -2.00 -10.50 -0.47
N PRO A 26 -2.02 -9.52 -1.38
CA PRO A 26 -2.73 -8.28 -1.19
C PRO A 26 -4.25 -8.48 -1.32
N LYS A 27 -5.02 -7.73 -0.53
CA LYS A 27 -6.49 -7.68 -0.61
C LYS A 27 -6.95 -6.27 -0.24
N ILE A 28 -7.69 -5.64 -1.14
CA ILE A 28 -8.35 -4.36 -0.84
C ILE A 28 -9.48 -4.63 0.17
N VAL A 29 -9.48 -3.88 1.26
CA VAL A 29 -10.47 -3.98 2.35
C VAL A 29 -10.88 -2.58 2.82
N GLY A 30 -12.03 -2.48 3.48
CA GLY A 30 -12.54 -1.21 4.02
C GLY A 30 -13.67 -0.60 3.17
N PRO A 31 -14.28 0.50 3.65
CA PRO A 31 -15.37 1.17 2.96
C PRO A 31 -14.89 1.89 1.69
N CYS A 32 -15.79 2.09 0.71
CA CYS A 32 -15.47 2.74 -0.57
C CYS A 32 -14.84 4.14 -0.42
N SER A 33 -15.10 4.85 0.68
CA SER A 33 -14.54 6.18 0.98
C SER A 33 -13.11 6.17 1.52
N GLY A 34 -12.59 5.00 1.92
CA GLY A 34 -11.25 4.84 2.48
C GLY A 34 -10.74 3.41 2.39
N PRO A 35 -10.63 2.84 1.17
CA PRO A 35 -10.09 1.50 1.00
C PRO A 35 -8.60 1.47 1.39
N VAL A 36 -8.17 0.35 1.94
CA VAL A 36 -6.77 0.05 2.26
C VAL A 36 -6.39 -1.31 1.68
N LEU A 37 -5.12 -1.51 1.36
CA LEU A 37 -4.57 -2.80 0.93
C LEU A 37 -4.06 -3.58 2.13
N ARG A 38 -4.73 -4.68 2.48
CA ARG A 38 -4.19 -5.65 3.44
C ARG A 38 -3.23 -6.57 2.71
N VAL A 39 -1.98 -6.62 3.13
CA VAL A 39 -0.92 -7.44 2.56
C VAL A 39 -0.51 -8.51 3.56
N ILE A 40 -0.43 -9.76 3.09
CA ILE A 40 -0.01 -10.91 3.89
C ILE A 40 1.20 -11.56 3.22
N THR A 41 2.23 -11.88 3.99
CA THR A 41 3.34 -12.72 3.51
C THR A 41 3.15 -14.16 3.94
N ARG A 42 3.41 -15.12 3.05
CA ARG A 42 3.35 -16.56 3.39
C ARG A 42 4.48 -16.99 4.32
N ARG A 43 5.62 -16.28 4.32
CA ARG A 43 6.81 -16.69 5.08
C ARG A 43 6.64 -16.52 6.58
N SER A 44 6.00 -15.45 7.01
CA SER A 44 5.92 -15.09 8.43
C SER A 44 4.50 -14.87 8.93
N ASP A 45 3.48 -15.11 8.09
CA ASP A 45 2.06 -14.83 8.35
C ASP A 45 1.79 -13.40 8.86
N ARG A 46 2.71 -12.47 8.54
CA ARG A 46 2.59 -11.08 8.96
C ARG A 46 1.53 -10.41 8.10
N VAL A 47 0.68 -9.64 8.77
CA VAL A 47 -0.37 -8.84 8.15
C VAL A 47 0.01 -7.38 8.30
N ARG A 48 0.04 -6.64 7.18
CA ARG A 48 0.20 -5.19 7.18
C ARG A 48 -0.87 -4.54 6.31
N PHE A 49 -1.23 -3.29 6.60
CA PHE A 49 -2.24 -2.54 5.86
C PHE A 49 -1.60 -1.35 5.15
N ILE A 50 -2.04 -0.97 3.96
CA ILE A 50 -1.47 0.13 3.16
C ILE A 50 -2.61 1.06 2.69
N ALA A 51 -2.53 2.37 2.93
CA ALA A 51 -3.60 3.33 2.62
C ALA A 51 -3.14 4.42 1.63
N CYS A 52 -3.95 4.79 0.64
CA CYS A 52 -3.65 5.94 -0.25
C CYS A 52 -3.82 7.27 0.49
N VAL A 53 -2.78 8.09 0.55
CA VAL A 53 -2.83 9.43 1.18
C VAL A 53 -2.68 10.54 0.12
N PRO A 54 -3.54 11.59 0.13
CA PRO A 54 -3.43 12.71 -0.82
C PRO A 54 -2.20 13.59 -0.54
N ALA A 55 -1.54 14.07 -1.59
CA ALA A 55 -0.52 15.11 -1.55
C ALA A 55 -1.15 16.51 -1.28
N PRO A 56 -0.47 17.50 -0.66
CA PRO A 56 0.96 17.75 -0.72
C PRO A 56 1.64 17.47 0.63
N GLN A 57 2.46 16.43 0.66
CA GLN A 57 3.44 16.29 1.72
C GLN A 57 4.78 16.59 1.07
N GLU A 58 5.21 17.86 1.12
CA GLU A 58 6.54 18.25 0.62
C GLU A 58 7.57 17.25 1.18
N ARG A 59 8.27 16.55 0.29
CA ARG A 59 9.34 15.59 0.63
C ARG A 59 8.94 14.33 1.42
N THR A 60 7.67 13.95 1.50
CA THR A 60 7.28 12.76 2.30
C THR A 60 7.10 11.53 1.43
N TRP A 61 8.06 10.61 1.52
CA TRP A 61 8.16 9.39 0.70
C TRP A 61 7.46 8.15 1.28
N ALA A 62 6.91 8.24 2.49
CA ALA A 62 5.96 7.31 3.11
C ALA A 62 5.66 7.82 4.53
N TRP A 63 4.44 7.61 5.03
CA TRP A 63 4.18 7.69 6.48
C TRP A 63 3.79 6.31 7.02
N VAL A 64 4.43 5.95 8.13
CA VAL A 64 4.27 4.69 8.84
C VAL A 64 3.44 4.97 10.08
N TRP A 65 2.29 4.36 10.20
CA TRP A 65 1.63 4.16 11.48
C TRP A 65 2.11 2.86 12.12
N PRO A 66 2.11 2.75 13.46
CA PRO A 66 2.48 1.51 14.16
C PRO A 66 1.67 0.28 13.71
N PHE A 67 0.52 0.51 13.05
CA PHE A 67 -0.42 -0.50 12.60
C PHE A 67 -0.70 -0.45 11.08
N GLY A 68 0.02 0.35 10.28
CA GLY A 68 -0.22 0.48 8.84
C GLY A 68 0.74 1.39 8.07
N TRP A 69 0.79 1.24 6.75
CA TRP A 69 1.59 1.98 5.78
C TRP A 69 0.75 2.99 5.00
N ALA A 70 1.39 4.04 4.49
CA ALA A 70 0.83 4.92 3.48
C ALA A 70 1.38 4.58 2.08
N LEU A 71 0.48 4.42 1.11
CA LEU A 71 0.79 4.30 -0.31
C LEU A 71 1.10 5.69 -0.87
N VAL A 72 2.35 5.83 -1.31
CA VAL A 72 2.78 6.89 -2.20
C VAL A 72 2.61 6.37 -3.61
N THR A 73 2.14 7.20 -4.54
CA THR A 73 1.96 6.89 -5.98
C THR A 73 3.27 6.65 -6.74
N ASP A 74 4.30 6.15 -6.04
CA ASP A 74 5.64 5.91 -6.55
C ASP A 74 5.88 4.39 -6.65
N PRO A 75 6.17 3.85 -7.85
CA PRO A 75 6.61 2.47 -8.05
C PRO A 75 7.76 2.01 -7.14
N ARG A 76 8.60 2.92 -6.65
CA ARG A 76 9.66 2.60 -5.68
C ARG A 76 9.12 2.11 -4.33
N ALA A 77 7.85 2.34 -4.02
CA ALA A 77 7.21 1.81 -2.81
C ALA A 77 7.15 0.28 -2.80
N ILE A 78 7.15 -0.38 -3.98
CA ILE A 78 7.05 -1.85 -4.09
C ILE A 78 8.21 -2.52 -3.35
N ALA A 79 9.45 -2.10 -3.62
CA ALA A 79 10.64 -2.67 -2.99
C ALA A 79 10.62 -2.49 -1.46
N MET A 80 10.25 -1.29 -0.98
CA MET A 80 10.15 -1.01 0.46
C MET A 80 9.08 -1.87 1.15
N ILE A 81 7.92 -2.07 0.49
CA ILE A 81 6.85 -2.91 1.02
C ILE A 81 7.33 -4.36 1.12
N VAL A 82 7.99 -4.89 0.07
CA VAL A 82 8.52 -6.26 0.06
C VAL A 82 9.55 -6.46 1.17
N GLU A 83 10.55 -5.58 1.26
CA GLU A 83 11.57 -5.64 2.32
C GLU A 83 10.95 -5.62 3.73
N ALA A 84 9.97 -4.75 3.95
CA ALA A 84 9.33 -4.64 5.25
C ALA A 84 8.37 -5.79 5.57
N MET A 85 7.89 -6.52 4.57
CA MET A 85 7.12 -7.75 4.79
C MET A 85 8.03 -8.94 5.13
N ASP A 86 9.29 -8.91 4.70
CA ASP A 86 10.28 -9.97 4.95
C ASP A 86 11.12 -9.76 6.23
N ALA A 87 11.36 -8.51 6.66
CA ALA A 87 11.97 -8.16 7.95
C ALA A 87 10.98 -8.30 9.10
#